data_AF-A0A950EE76-F1
#
_entry.id   AF-A0A950EE76-F1
#
_cell.length_a   1.000
_cell.length_b   1.000
_cell.length_c   1.000
_cell.angle_alpha   90.00
_cell.angle_beta   90.00
_cell.angle_gamma   90.00
#
_symmetry.space_group_name_H-M   'P 1'
#
loop_
_entity.id
_entity.type
_entity.pdbx_description
1 polymer ?
#
loop_
_entity_poly.entity_id
_entity_poly.type
_entity_poly.pdbx_seq_one_letter_code
_entity_poly.pdbx_strand_id
1 'polypeptide(L)'
;MNRPVVRRAVATWIIGLGTLAAGLVAAIAAPASARELDPTQVVPLEQIAAESRDSVAEVIRDNTFHRRGAPEAFACNARIYLALLNEPALTLALWQDLSSSPVRLQQVGPNRYQGTDGAGASASWEFVYRSPRLHVLLGHLDYTSPRGNAHLQGRIVLIVHSGFYREVNGEPWVQHDVEAYVKIDSKGWKAVARTVRPLIERLLEDQVREAGWFVSLMGRLVLMYPNWACQVVMQRPDLNPEVRQNFRDIVTQTRRPGASSGRPVVVDNSTANPDATLRR
;
A
#
# COMPACT_ATOMS: atom_id res chain seq x y z
N MET A 1 -11.62 -27.63 -3.71
CA MET A 1 -10.19 -27.96 -3.58
C MET A 1 -9.42 -26.63 -3.53
N ASN A 2 -9.22 -26.08 -2.33
CA ASN A 2 -8.68 -24.73 -2.15
C ASN A 2 -7.16 -24.77 -2.21
N ARG A 3 -6.55 -24.01 -3.14
CA ARG A 3 -5.11 -23.80 -3.14
C ARG A 3 -4.75 -22.82 -2.01
N PRO A 4 -3.75 -23.13 -1.16
CA PRO A 4 -3.32 -22.21 -0.12
C PRO A 4 -2.72 -20.94 -0.74
N VAL A 5 -3.16 -19.78 -0.27
CA VAL A 5 -2.58 -18.48 -0.63
C VAL A 5 -1.21 -18.38 0.05
N VAL A 6 -0.15 -18.34 -0.75
CA VAL A 6 1.25 -18.33 -0.29
C VAL A 6 1.56 -16.98 0.38
N ARG A 7 1.97 -17.02 1.65
CA ARG A 7 2.55 -15.89 2.39
C ARG A 7 3.93 -15.56 1.84
N ARG A 8 4.06 -14.45 1.10
CA ARG A 8 5.24 -13.58 1.21
C ARG A 8 4.94 -12.60 2.35
N ALA A 9 5.91 -12.17 3.14
CA ALA A 9 5.70 -11.40 4.38
C ALA A 9 4.86 -10.11 4.18
N VAL A 10 3.53 -10.22 4.21
CA VAL A 10 2.54 -9.14 3.96
C VAL A 10 2.39 -8.19 5.18
N ALA A 11 3.29 -8.26 6.17
CA ALA A 11 3.04 -7.68 7.49
C ALA A 11 3.10 -6.15 7.56
N THR A 12 3.44 -5.43 6.49
CA THR A 12 3.87 -4.03 6.57
C THR A 12 3.17 -3.07 5.61
N TRP A 13 1.90 -3.33 5.26
CA TRP A 13 1.25 -2.61 4.15
C TRP A 13 0.54 -1.31 4.49
N ILE A 14 0.38 -1.02 5.76
CA ILE A 14 -0.35 0.18 6.15
C ILE A 14 0.58 1.37 6.32
N ILE A 15 1.88 1.13 6.41
CA ILE A 15 2.95 2.13 6.24
C ILE A 15 4.01 1.48 5.35
N GLY A 16 3.63 1.07 4.14
CA GLY A 16 4.56 0.56 3.13
C GLY A 16 5.57 1.60 2.62
N LEU A 17 5.68 2.74 3.31
CA LEU A 17 6.64 3.79 3.02
C LEU A 17 7.57 4.12 4.18
N GLY A 18 7.21 3.79 5.42
CA GLY A 18 8.15 3.86 6.54
C GLY A 18 9.17 2.72 6.51
N THR A 19 8.83 1.58 5.92
CA THR A 19 9.71 0.41 5.82
C THR A 19 10.90 0.58 4.90
N LEU A 20 11.04 1.71 4.18
CA LEU A 20 12.16 2.00 3.29
C LEU A 20 13.55 2.01 3.98
N ALA A 21 13.62 1.86 5.30
CA ALA A 21 14.85 2.06 6.05
C ALA A 21 15.39 0.84 6.81
N ALA A 22 14.72 -0.34 6.78
CA ALA A 22 15.13 -1.49 7.61
C ALA A 22 15.69 -2.72 6.86
N GLY A 23 15.69 -2.76 5.53
CA GLY A 23 16.25 -3.90 4.79
C GLY A 23 17.61 -3.57 4.19
N LEU A 24 18.72 -3.97 4.85
CA LEU A 24 20.10 -3.67 4.40
C LEU A 24 20.96 -4.93 4.27
N VAL A 25 20.95 -5.59 3.10
CA VAL A 25 22.05 -6.47 2.60
C VAL A 25 22.11 -6.47 1.05
N ALA A 26 23.26 -6.03 0.52
CA ALA A 26 23.92 -6.22 -0.79
C ALA A 26 23.11 -6.39 -2.11
N ALA A 27 23.31 -5.46 -3.07
CA ALA A 27 24.06 -5.68 -4.33
C ALA A 27 23.84 -4.52 -5.35
N ILE A 28 24.77 -4.40 -6.29
CA ILE A 28 25.16 -3.23 -7.08
C ILE A 28 24.39 -3.16 -8.43
N ALA A 29 23.98 -1.97 -8.89
CA ALA A 29 23.85 -1.61 -10.31
C ALA A 29 23.76 -0.07 -10.53
N ALA A 30 24.12 0.38 -11.73
CA ALA A 30 24.50 1.75 -12.14
C ALA A 30 23.31 2.72 -12.41
N PRO A 31 23.54 4.06 -12.49
CA PRO A 31 22.47 5.06 -12.48
C PRO A 31 21.82 5.28 -13.86
N ALA A 32 20.50 5.40 -13.89
CA ALA A 32 19.75 5.91 -15.04
C ALA A 32 19.73 7.45 -15.02
N SER A 33 19.97 8.07 -16.17
CA SER A 33 19.95 9.52 -16.39
C SER A 33 18.57 10.12 -16.11
N ALA A 34 18.48 11.08 -15.19
CA ALA A 34 17.25 11.80 -14.87
C ALA A 34 16.86 12.73 -16.03
N ARG A 35 15.78 12.39 -16.74
CA ARG A 35 15.04 13.34 -17.58
C ARG A 35 14.31 14.29 -16.65
N GLU A 36 14.39 15.59 -16.90
CA GLU A 36 13.62 16.59 -16.15
C GLU A 36 12.13 16.33 -16.44
N LEU A 37 11.42 15.80 -15.44
CA LEU A 37 10.01 15.41 -15.52
C LEU A 37 9.14 16.64 -15.23
N ASP A 38 8.21 16.94 -16.13
CA ASP A 38 7.19 17.96 -15.91
C ASP A 38 6.05 17.37 -15.05
N PRO A 39 5.84 17.82 -13.80
CA PRO A 39 4.83 17.24 -12.92
C PRO A 39 3.39 17.38 -13.43
N THR A 40 3.11 18.37 -14.29
CA THR A 40 1.77 18.56 -14.88
C THR A 40 1.38 17.44 -15.84
N GLN A 41 2.37 16.70 -16.37
CA GLN A 41 2.15 15.52 -17.22
C GLN A 41 1.93 14.24 -16.40
N VAL A 42 2.21 14.28 -15.09
CA VAL A 42 2.14 13.13 -14.18
C VAL A 42 0.83 13.15 -13.39
N VAL A 43 0.43 14.31 -12.87
CA VAL A 43 -0.79 14.48 -12.07
C VAL A 43 -1.51 15.79 -12.45
N PRO A 44 -2.84 15.87 -12.27
CA PRO A 44 -3.60 17.10 -12.51
C PRO A 44 -3.33 18.14 -11.40
N LEU A 45 -2.15 18.77 -11.41
CA LEU A 45 -1.70 19.71 -10.36
C LEU A 45 -2.70 20.83 -10.06
N GLU A 46 -3.41 21.32 -11.07
CA GLU A 46 -4.41 22.38 -10.90
C GLU A 46 -5.61 21.95 -10.04
N GLN A 47 -5.93 20.64 -10.02
CA GLN A 47 -6.99 20.06 -9.20
C GLN A 47 -6.52 19.71 -7.78
N ILE A 48 -5.20 19.77 -7.52
CA ILE A 48 -4.63 19.63 -6.18
C ILE A 48 -4.77 20.97 -5.45
N ALA A 49 -5.13 20.90 -4.17
CA ALA A 49 -5.22 22.07 -3.29
C ALA A 49 -3.91 22.85 -3.28
N ALA A 50 -4.00 24.18 -3.24
CA ALA A 50 -2.83 25.06 -3.34
C ALA A 50 -1.75 24.75 -2.29
N GLU A 51 -2.17 24.36 -1.08
CA GLU A 51 -1.29 24.02 0.05
C GLU A 51 -0.37 22.80 -0.20
N SER A 52 -0.80 21.83 -1.01
CA SER A 52 -0.01 20.61 -1.29
C SER A 52 0.60 20.62 -2.70
N ARG A 53 0.15 21.52 -3.58
CA ARG A 53 0.52 21.54 -5.01
C ARG A 53 2.03 21.66 -5.22
N ASP A 54 2.69 22.60 -4.54
CA ASP A 54 4.13 22.83 -4.70
C ASP A 54 4.94 21.65 -4.17
N SER A 55 4.54 21.07 -3.03
CA SER A 55 5.20 19.90 -2.46
C SER A 55 5.08 18.67 -3.39
N VAL A 56 3.89 18.43 -3.95
CA VAL A 56 3.69 17.36 -4.94
C VAL A 56 4.55 17.58 -6.18
N ALA A 57 4.53 18.80 -6.74
CA ALA A 57 5.31 19.14 -7.92
C ALA A 57 6.83 19.01 -7.67
N GLU A 58 7.31 19.45 -6.51
CA GLU A 58 8.69 19.32 -6.08
C GLU A 58 9.11 17.86 -5.93
N VAL A 59 8.31 17.02 -5.28
CA VAL A 59 8.64 15.59 -5.08
C VAL A 59 8.68 14.84 -6.41
N ILE A 60 7.77 15.11 -7.34
CA ILE A 60 7.79 14.48 -8.67
C ILE A 60 9.02 14.90 -9.47
N ARG A 61 9.28 16.22 -9.55
CA ARG A 61 10.36 16.79 -10.34
C ARG A 61 11.75 16.46 -9.80
N ASP A 62 11.93 16.56 -8.48
CA ASP A 62 13.22 16.41 -7.80
C ASP A 62 13.31 15.07 -7.04
N ASN A 63 12.63 14.03 -7.53
CA ASN A 63 12.64 12.74 -6.87
C ASN A 63 14.09 12.18 -6.78
N THR A 64 14.38 11.55 -5.66
CA THR A 64 15.60 10.73 -5.48
C THR A 64 15.43 9.36 -6.13
N PHE A 65 14.22 8.81 -6.05
CA PHE A 65 13.83 7.54 -6.63
C PHE A 65 12.47 7.65 -7.29
N HIS A 66 12.32 6.95 -8.40
CA HIS A 66 11.06 6.76 -9.10
C HIS A 66 10.87 5.27 -9.36
N ARG A 67 9.66 4.78 -9.11
CA ARG A 67 9.30 3.41 -9.45
C ARG A 67 7.84 3.31 -9.86
N ARG A 68 7.60 2.62 -10.96
CA ARG A 68 6.26 2.21 -11.39
C ARG A 68 6.13 0.69 -11.32
N GLY A 69 5.05 0.22 -10.72
CA GLY A 69 4.67 -1.19 -10.65
C GLY A 69 4.10 -1.67 -11.97
N ALA A 70 4.20 -2.98 -12.22
CA ALA A 70 3.50 -3.59 -13.34
C ALA A 70 1.98 -3.51 -13.10
N PRO A 71 1.17 -3.20 -14.12
CA PRO A 71 -0.28 -3.24 -13.99
C PRO A 71 -0.78 -4.64 -13.61
N GLU A 72 -1.70 -4.71 -12.65
CA GLU A 72 -2.38 -5.94 -12.25
C GLU A 72 -3.86 -5.85 -12.65
N ALA A 73 -4.39 -6.92 -13.24
CA ALA A 73 -5.79 -7.09 -13.54
C ALA A 73 -6.37 -8.26 -12.74
N PHE A 74 -7.53 -8.05 -12.11
CA PHE A 74 -8.20 -9.08 -11.30
C PHE A 74 -9.71 -8.85 -11.24
N ALA A 75 -10.45 -9.95 -11.09
CA ALA A 75 -11.89 -9.92 -10.88
C ALA A 75 -12.22 -9.20 -9.56
N CYS A 76 -12.87 -8.04 -9.65
CA CYS A 76 -13.30 -7.25 -8.51
C CYS A 76 -14.42 -6.29 -8.90
N ASN A 77 -15.40 -6.09 -8.02
CA ASN A 77 -16.37 -5.03 -8.22
C ASN A 77 -15.72 -3.66 -7.93
N ALA A 78 -15.90 -2.69 -8.83
CA ALA A 78 -15.34 -1.34 -8.69
C ALA A 78 -15.68 -0.67 -7.35
N ARG A 79 -16.88 -0.89 -6.81
CA ARG A 79 -17.29 -0.31 -5.51
C ARG A 79 -16.56 -0.95 -4.33
N ILE A 80 -16.29 -2.25 -4.37
CA ILE A 80 -15.46 -2.92 -3.36
C ILE A 80 -14.04 -2.35 -3.43
N TYR A 81 -13.46 -2.32 -4.64
CA TYR A 81 -12.10 -1.82 -4.83
C TYR A 81 -11.93 -0.38 -4.31
N LEU A 82 -12.85 0.51 -4.69
CA LEU A 82 -12.82 1.90 -4.25
C LEU A 82 -13.05 2.04 -2.74
N ALA A 83 -13.90 1.22 -2.12
CA ALA A 83 -14.07 1.25 -0.67
C ALA A 83 -12.77 0.87 0.06
N LEU A 84 -12.05 -0.14 -0.43
CA LEU A 84 -10.77 -0.56 0.14
C LEU A 84 -9.68 0.52 -0.05
N LEU A 85 -9.63 1.14 -1.22
CA LEU A 85 -8.61 2.15 -1.54
C LEU A 85 -8.87 3.49 -0.83
N ASN A 86 -10.14 3.91 -0.74
CA ASN A 86 -10.53 5.17 -0.11
C ASN A 86 -10.48 5.11 1.42
N GLU A 87 -10.60 3.92 2.00
CA GLU A 87 -10.61 3.71 3.45
C GLU A 87 -9.46 2.80 3.91
N PRO A 88 -8.21 3.29 3.96
CA PRO A 88 -7.06 2.47 4.32
C PRO A 88 -7.16 1.84 5.72
N ALA A 89 -7.80 2.52 6.69
CA ALA A 89 -8.03 1.96 8.03
C ALA A 89 -8.99 0.75 8.01
N LEU A 90 -9.98 0.77 7.12
CA LEU A 90 -10.85 -0.38 6.90
C LEU A 90 -10.07 -1.56 6.31
N THR A 91 -9.25 -1.29 5.31
CA THR A 91 -8.41 -2.32 4.67
C THR A 91 -7.38 -2.88 5.65
N LEU A 92 -6.83 -2.07 6.56
CA LEU A 92 -5.99 -2.54 7.67
C LEU A 92 -6.72 -3.56 8.53
N ALA A 93 -7.95 -3.25 8.93
CA ALA A 93 -8.68 -4.05 9.88
C ALA A 93 -8.93 -5.46 9.34
N LEU A 94 -9.28 -5.56 8.06
CA LEU A 94 -9.40 -6.83 7.35
C LEU A 94 -8.09 -7.62 7.40
N TRP A 95 -6.96 -6.96 7.20
CA TRP A 95 -5.65 -7.60 7.26
C TRP A 95 -5.24 -8.03 8.68
N GLN A 96 -5.50 -7.19 9.68
CA GLN A 96 -5.19 -7.48 11.08
C GLN A 96 -6.03 -8.63 11.64
N ASP A 97 -7.21 -8.90 11.07
CA ASP A 97 -7.94 -10.12 11.41
C ASP A 97 -7.18 -11.38 10.94
N LEU A 98 -6.51 -11.33 9.79
CA LEU A 98 -5.83 -12.47 9.18
C LEU A 98 -4.38 -12.64 9.62
N SER A 99 -3.80 -11.66 10.31
CA SER A 99 -2.38 -11.63 10.65
C SER A 99 -2.10 -10.89 11.96
N SER A 100 -1.01 -11.26 12.64
CA SER A 100 -0.51 -10.55 13.82
C SER A 100 0.31 -9.31 13.45
N SER A 101 -0.19 -8.48 12.53
CA SER A 101 0.54 -7.28 12.08
C SER A 101 0.64 -6.25 13.21
N PRO A 102 1.85 -5.76 13.55
CA PRO A 102 2.05 -4.71 14.56
C PRO A 102 1.70 -3.31 14.05
N VAL A 103 1.33 -3.19 12.77
CA VAL A 103 1.10 -1.91 12.12
C VAL A 103 -0.13 -1.23 12.72
N ARG A 104 0.00 0.06 12.99
CA ARG A 104 -1.10 0.92 13.44
C ARG A 104 -1.36 2.02 12.44
N LEU A 105 -2.63 2.35 12.27
CA LEU A 105 -3.10 3.46 11.46
C LEU A 105 -4.19 4.21 12.20
N GLN A 106 -4.11 5.52 12.14
CA GLN A 106 -5.12 6.41 12.65
C GLN A 106 -5.45 7.45 11.58
N GLN A 107 -6.75 7.69 11.39
CA GLN A 107 -7.19 8.86 10.64
C GLN A 107 -7.12 10.07 11.57
N VAL A 108 -6.34 11.07 11.19
CA VAL A 108 -6.09 12.28 12.01
C VAL A 108 -6.77 13.53 11.43
N GLY A 109 -7.40 13.40 10.27
CA GLY A 109 -8.20 14.45 9.66
C GLY A 109 -8.92 13.96 8.39
N PRO A 110 -9.70 14.84 7.74
CA PRO A 110 -10.26 14.55 6.43
C PRO A 110 -9.13 14.22 5.46
N ASN A 111 -9.20 13.06 4.80
CA ASN A 111 -8.17 12.55 3.89
C ASN A 111 -6.77 12.33 4.48
N ARG A 112 -6.55 12.54 5.79
CA ARG A 112 -5.23 12.50 6.42
C ARG A 112 -5.10 11.36 7.43
N TYR A 113 -3.98 10.67 7.35
CA TYR A 113 -3.68 9.49 8.13
C TYR A 113 -2.28 9.55 8.72
N GLN A 114 -2.09 8.86 9.84
CA GLN A 114 -0.79 8.65 10.46
C GLN A 114 -0.65 7.19 10.86
N GLY A 115 0.52 6.60 10.68
CA GLY A 115 0.79 5.23 11.10
C GLY A 115 2.20 5.00 11.61
N THR A 116 2.35 3.92 12.39
CA THR A 116 3.65 3.34 12.78
C THR A 116 3.75 1.85 12.41
N ASP A 117 4.89 1.40 11.89
CA ASP A 117 5.09 0.00 11.50
C ASP A 117 5.41 -0.92 12.70
N GLY A 118 5.67 -0.33 13.87
CA GLY A 118 6.08 -1.03 15.09
C GLY A 118 7.57 -1.39 15.12
N ALA A 119 8.35 -1.03 14.10
CA ALA A 119 9.77 -1.33 13.93
C ALA A 119 10.66 -0.08 13.77
N GLY A 120 10.12 1.10 14.10
CA GLY A 120 10.86 2.37 14.12
C GLY A 120 10.51 3.32 12.97
N ALA A 121 9.61 2.91 12.07
CA ALA A 121 9.13 3.77 11.02
C ALA A 121 7.75 4.36 11.32
N SER A 122 7.59 5.62 10.95
CA SER A 122 6.33 6.32 10.99
C SER A 122 6.10 7.08 9.68
N ALA A 123 4.82 7.25 9.34
CA ALA A 123 4.44 8.07 8.21
C ALA A 123 3.18 8.84 8.53
N SER A 124 3.07 10.02 7.94
CA SER A 124 1.79 10.70 7.75
C SER A 124 1.54 10.84 6.26
N TRP A 125 0.29 10.69 5.84
CA TRP A 125 -0.07 10.94 4.45
C TRP A 125 -1.45 11.53 4.32
N GLU A 126 -1.66 12.20 3.20
CA GLU A 126 -2.94 12.75 2.82
C GLU A 126 -3.26 12.40 1.38
N PHE A 127 -4.54 12.17 1.09
CA PHE A 127 -5.00 12.14 -0.29
C PHE A 127 -5.16 13.57 -0.79
N VAL A 128 -4.26 13.98 -1.67
CA VAL A 128 -4.26 15.31 -2.30
C VAL A 128 -5.12 15.37 -3.56
N TYR A 129 -5.43 14.22 -4.14
CA TYR A 129 -6.39 14.08 -5.22
C TYR A 129 -7.06 12.71 -5.17
N ARG A 130 -8.38 12.69 -5.43
CA ARG A 130 -9.18 11.46 -5.51
C ARG A 130 -10.18 11.57 -6.63
N SER A 131 -10.16 10.60 -7.52
CA SER A 131 -11.19 10.32 -8.50
C SER A 131 -11.38 8.81 -8.57
N PRO A 132 -12.42 8.30 -9.26
CA PRO A 132 -12.56 6.87 -9.44
C PRO A 132 -11.35 6.18 -10.08
N ARG A 133 -10.60 6.89 -10.95
CA ARG A 133 -9.51 6.30 -11.75
C ARG A 133 -8.10 6.74 -11.37
N LEU A 134 -7.99 7.69 -10.45
CA LEU A 134 -6.72 8.29 -10.06
C LEU A 134 -6.78 8.72 -8.61
N HIS A 135 -5.85 8.21 -7.81
CA HIS A 135 -5.59 8.63 -6.44
C HIS A 135 -4.16 9.13 -6.33
N VAL A 136 -3.98 10.29 -5.74
CA VAL A 136 -2.67 10.86 -5.46
C VAL A 136 -2.56 11.08 -3.97
N LEU A 137 -1.51 10.53 -3.37
CA LEU A 137 -1.20 10.65 -1.96
C LEU A 137 0.12 11.39 -1.80
N LEU A 138 0.16 12.36 -0.91
CA LEU A 138 1.40 12.98 -0.44
C LEU A 138 1.71 12.44 0.95
N GLY A 139 2.91 11.89 1.14
CA GLY A 139 3.36 11.30 2.39
C GLY A 139 4.65 11.93 2.91
N HIS A 140 4.75 12.05 4.23
CA HIS A 140 5.97 12.37 4.96
C HIS A 140 6.40 11.13 5.74
N LEU A 141 7.65 10.74 5.54
CA LEU A 141 8.24 9.51 6.06
C LEU A 141 9.31 9.88 7.06
N ASP A 142 9.25 9.24 8.21
CA ASP A 142 10.24 9.39 9.26
C ASP A 142 10.65 8.00 9.75
N TYR A 143 11.95 7.73 9.71
CA TYR A 143 12.52 6.51 10.25
C TYR A 143 13.66 6.84 11.19
N THR A 144 13.62 6.18 12.35
CA THR A 144 14.73 6.17 13.29
C THR A 144 15.13 4.73 13.57
N SER A 145 16.42 4.42 13.37
CA SER A 145 16.94 3.08 13.63
C SER A 145 16.78 2.71 15.11
N PRO A 146 16.17 1.56 15.43
CA PRO A 146 16.02 1.12 16.82
C PRO A 146 17.34 0.88 17.57
N ARG A 147 18.47 0.73 16.85
CA ARG A 147 19.78 0.38 17.41
C ARG A 147 20.92 1.31 16.97
N GLY A 148 20.62 2.49 16.43
CA GLY A 148 21.65 3.42 16.00
C GLY A 148 21.15 4.83 15.74
N ASN A 149 22.06 5.72 15.34
CA ASN A 149 21.76 7.15 15.15
C ASN A 149 21.32 7.47 13.72
N ALA A 150 21.02 6.45 12.91
CA ALA A 150 20.55 6.65 11.55
C ALA A 150 19.11 7.16 11.60
N HIS A 151 18.92 8.35 11.05
CA HIS A 151 17.63 9.00 10.91
C HIS A 151 17.41 9.36 9.45
N LEU A 152 16.26 8.97 8.91
CA LEU A 152 15.89 9.20 7.52
C LEU A 152 14.54 9.89 7.48
N GLN A 153 14.53 11.05 6.84
CA GLN A 153 13.34 11.79 6.46
C GLN A 153 13.22 11.86 4.96
N GLY A 154 12.00 11.65 4.47
CA GLY A 154 11.69 11.79 3.07
C GLY A 154 10.22 12.11 2.83
N ARG A 155 9.95 12.60 1.63
CA ARG A 155 8.62 12.82 1.10
C ARG A 155 8.34 11.86 -0.03
N ILE A 156 7.09 11.48 -0.20
CA ILE A 156 6.64 10.65 -1.31
C ILE A 156 5.36 11.16 -1.92
N VAL A 157 5.29 11.11 -3.25
CA VAL A 157 4.04 11.11 -3.99
C VAL A 157 3.75 9.67 -4.47
N LEU A 158 2.65 9.10 -4.01
CA LEU A 158 2.14 7.81 -4.45
C LEU A 158 0.93 8.03 -5.35
N ILE A 159 0.93 7.40 -6.51
CA ILE A 159 -0.13 7.52 -7.51
C ILE A 159 -0.69 6.13 -7.77
N VAL A 160 -2.00 6.00 -7.68
CA VAL A 160 -2.73 4.78 -8.06
C VAL A 160 -3.59 5.10 -9.27
N HIS A 161 -3.28 4.45 -10.39
CA HIS A 161 -4.11 4.47 -11.59
C HIS A 161 -5.06 3.29 -11.55
N SER A 162 -6.33 3.50 -11.91
CA SER A 162 -7.34 2.45 -11.91
C SER A 162 -8.22 2.50 -13.15
N GLY A 163 -8.44 1.33 -13.75
CA GLY A 163 -9.38 1.07 -14.83
C GLY A 163 -10.42 0.06 -14.38
N PHE A 164 -11.66 0.26 -14.84
CA PHE A 164 -12.78 -0.63 -14.56
C PHE A 164 -13.40 -1.06 -15.87
N TYR A 165 -13.55 -2.36 -16.06
CA TYR A 165 -14.16 -2.93 -17.26
C TYR A 165 -14.96 -4.18 -16.90
N ARG A 166 -15.71 -4.69 -17.88
CA ARG A 166 -16.38 -5.98 -17.80
C ARG A 166 -15.82 -6.89 -18.87
N GLU A 167 -15.58 -8.13 -18.50
CA GLU A 167 -15.28 -9.17 -19.49
C GLU A 167 -16.53 -9.55 -20.30
N VAL A 168 -16.33 -10.33 -21.37
CA VAL A 168 -17.41 -10.78 -22.27
C VAL A 168 -18.53 -11.52 -21.51
N ASN A 169 -18.20 -12.22 -20.43
CA ASN A 169 -19.15 -12.90 -19.55
C ASN A 169 -19.90 -11.95 -18.59
N GLY A 170 -19.65 -10.64 -18.64
CA GLY A 170 -20.23 -9.62 -17.77
C GLY A 170 -19.54 -9.46 -16.41
N GLU A 171 -18.50 -10.26 -16.12
CA GLU A 171 -17.78 -10.22 -14.84
C GLU A 171 -17.06 -8.87 -14.69
N PRO A 172 -17.17 -8.19 -13.54
CA PRO A 172 -16.46 -6.94 -13.30
C PRO A 172 -14.99 -7.21 -12.99
N TRP A 173 -14.13 -6.44 -13.65
CA TRP A 173 -12.68 -6.47 -13.50
C TRP A 173 -12.14 -5.08 -13.17
N VAL A 174 -11.07 -5.10 -12.38
CA VAL A 174 -10.26 -3.93 -12.07
C VAL A 174 -8.87 -4.17 -12.66
N GLN A 175 -8.33 -3.14 -13.31
CA GLN A 175 -6.90 -3.05 -13.59
C GLN A 175 -6.34 -1.86 -12.83
N HIS A 176 -5.22 -2.02 -12.14
CA HIS A 176 -4.54 -0.88 -11.52
C HIS A 176 -3.03 -0.99 -11.67
N ASP A 177 -2.35 0.14 -11.52
CA ASP A 177 -0.92 0.20 -11.29
C ASP A 177 -0.60 1.27 -10.24
N VAL A 178 0.55 1.11 -9.59
CA VAL A 178 1.02 2.00 -8.54
C VAL A 178 2.34 2.61 -8.97
N GLU A 179 2.50 3.91 -8.75
CA GLU A 179 3.69 4.67 -9.08
C GLU A 179 4.12 5.51 -7.87
N ALA A 180 5.41 5.54 -7.59
CA ALA A 180 5.99 6.19 -6.43
C ALA A 180 7.15 7.11 -6.84
N TYR A 181 7.09 8.35 -6.35
CA TYR A 181 8.16 9.35 -6.45
C TYR A 181 8.64 9.66 -5.03
N VAL A 182 9.87 9.30 -4.70
CA VAL A 182 10.43 9.48 -3.34
C VAL A 182 11.53 10.51 -3.37
N LYS A 183 11.44 11.54 -2.54
CA LYS A 183 12.47 12.55 -2.30
C LYS A 183 13.04 12.39 -0.89
N ILE A 184 14.35 12.16 -0.78
CA ILE A 184 15.03 12.11 0.53
C ILE A 184 15.51 13.51 0.89
N ASP A 185 15.06 14.00 2.05
CA ASP A 185 15.37 15.36 2.54
C ASP A 185 16.50 15.37 3.60
N SER A 186 17.08 14.20 3.90
CA SER A 186 18.01 14.02 5.02
C SER A 186 19.40 14.63 4.80
N LYS A 187 19.89 15.40 5.78
CA LYS A 187 21.27 15.93 5.81
C LYS A 187 22.27 14.76 5.82
N GLY A 188 23.13 14.70 4.81
CA GLY A 188 24.15 13.63 4.69
C GLY A 188 23.78 12.48 3.75
N TRP A 189 22.57 12.44 3.20
CA TRP A 189 22.16 11.45 2.19
C TRP A 189 23.17 11.33 1.04
N LYS A 190 23.64 12.47 0.50
CA LYS A 190 24.60 12.51 -0.61
C LYS A 190 25.91 11.77 -0.32
N ALA A 191 26.33 11.68 0.95
CA ALA A 191 27.56 10.99 1.34
C ALA A 191 27.41 9.45 1.33
N VAL A 192 26.22 8.94 1.68
CA VAL A 192 25.94 7.50 1.78
C VAL A 192 25.17 6.94 0.58
N ALA A 193 24.63 7.82 -0.28
CA ALA A 193 23.72 7.47 -1.35
C ALA A 193 24.30 6.41 -2.30
N ARG A 194 25.57 6.51 -2.71
CA ARG A 194 26.15 5.54 -3.67
C ARG A 194 26.16 4.11 -3.16
N THR A 195 26.30 3.92 -1.85
CA THR A 195 26.42 2.60 -1.24
C THR A 195 25.05 2.00 -0.90
N VAL A 196 24.08 2.85 -0.53
CA VAL A 196 22.77 2.40 -0.02
C VAL A 196 21.66 2.51 -1.08
N ARG A 197 21.84 3.31 -2.14
CA ARG A 197 20.86 3.51 -3.23
C ARG A 197 20.33 2.19 -3.84
N PRO A 198 21.17 1.23 -4.27
CA PRO A 198 20.66 0.03 -4.95
C PRO A 198 19.70 -0.80 -4.09
N LEU A 199 19.97 -0.81 -2.79
CA LEU A 199 19.16 -1.51 -1.82
C LEU A 199 17.81 -0.80 -1.60
N ILE A 200 17.82 0.52 -1.46
CA ILE A 200 16.59 1.31 -1.33
C ILE A 200 15.75 1.21 -2.61
N GLU A 201 16.37 1.19 -3.78
CA GLU A 201 15.68 1.01 -5.06
C GLU A 201 14.99 -0.36 -5.15
N ARG A 202 15.67 -1.44 -4.74
CA ARG A 202 15.07 -2.78 -4.66
C ARG A 202 13.91 -2.84 -3.67
N LEU A 203 14.11 -2.24 -2.49
CA LEU A 203 13.08 -2.18 -1.46
C LEU A 203 11.86 -1.40 -1.96
N LEU A 204 12.06 -0.25 -2.61
CA LEU A 204 11.00 0.53 -3.23
C LEU A 204 10.29 -0.27 -4.33
N GLU A 205 11.02 -1.02 -5.15
CA GLU A 205 10.44 -1.93 -6.14
C GLU A 205 9.54 -3.00 -5.50
N ASP A 206 10.05 -3.69 -4.48
CA ASP A 206 9.29 -4.70 -3.77
C ASP A 206 8.05 -4.10 -3.10
N GLN A 207 8.18 -2.92 -2.49
CA GLN A 207 7.05 -2.20 -1.90
C GLN A 207 6.02 -1.80 -2.97
N VAL A 208 6.41 -1.18 -4.07
CA VAL A 208 5.44 -0.78 -5.11
C VAL A 208 4.71 -1.98 -5.69
N ARG A 209 5.39 -3.11 -5.90
CA ARG A 209 4.78 -4.36 -6.38
C ARG A 209 3.79 -4.93 -5.35
N GLU A 210 4.18 -5.00 -4.09
CA GLU A 210 3.33 -5.54 -3.03
C GLU A 210 2.12 -4.64 -2.71
N ALA A 211 2.24 -3.32 -2.88
CA ALA A 211 1.15 -2.35 -2.70
C ALA A 211 -0.07 -2.65 -3.58
N GLY A 212 0.18 -2.87 -4.88
CA GLY A 212 -0.88 -3.24 -5.82
C GLY A 212 -1.52 -4.58 -5.46
N TRP A 213 -0.68 -5.58 -5.20
CA TRP A 213 -1.13 -6.91 -4.84
C TRP A 213 -1.95 -6.96 -3.55
N PHE A 214 -1.65 -6.12 -2.56
CA PHE A 214 -2.38 -6.11 -1.29
C PHE A 214 -3.85 -5.70 -1.48
N VAL A 215 -4.11 -4.64 -2.24
CA VAL A 215 -5.49 -4.20 -2.52
C VAL A 215 -6.20 -5.25 -3.37
N SER A 216 -5.50 -5.89 -4.32
CA SER A 216 -6.07 -6.97 -5.13
C SER A 216 -6.41 -8.22 -4.31
N LEU A 217 -5.56 -8.57 -3.34
CA LEU A 217 -5.79 -9.67 -2.41
C LEU A 217 -7.01 -9.37 -1.53
N MET A 218 -7.06 -8.19 -0.91
CA MET A 218 -8.19 -7.81 -0.06
C MET A 218 -9.50 -7.79 -0.85
N GLY A 219 -9.50 -7.26 -2.08
CA GLY A 219 -10.67 -7.29 -2.97
C GLY A 219 -11.16 -8.71 -3.24
N ARG A 220 -10.25 -9.64 -3.53
CA ARG A 220 -10.57 -11.07 -3.73
C ARG A 220 -11.12 -11.72 -2.46
N LEU A 221 -10.52 -11.45 -1.31
CA LEU A 221 -10.98 -12.02 -0.04
C LEU A 221 -12.37 -11.51 0.34
N VAL A 222 -12.65 -10.21 0.15
CA VAL A 222 -13.98 -9.65 0.41
C VAL A 222 -15.03 -10.29 -0.51
N LEU A 223 -14.70 -10.50 -1.79
CA LEU A 223 -15.60 -11.19 -2.72
C LEU A 223 -15.87 -12.64 -2.35
N MET A 224 -14.84 -13.36 -1.91
CA MET A 224 -14.95 -14.79 -1.56
C MET A 224 -15.58 -15.02 -0.19
N TYR A 225 -15.37 -14.09 0.76
CA TYR A 225 -15.75 -14.21 2.17
C TYR A 225 -16.49 -12.94 2.66
N PRO A 226 -17.65 -12.59 2.08
CA PRO A 226 -18.33 -11.33 2.37
C PRO A 226 -18.83 -11.23 3.82
N ASN A 227 -19.27 -12.34 4.41
CA ASN A 227 -19.73 -12.37 5.80
C ASN A 227 -18.61 -12.01 6.78
N TRP A 228 -17.42 -12.60 6.57
CA TRP A 228 -16.22 -12.30 7.34
C TRP A 228 -15.85 -10.83 7.22
N ALA A 229 -15.80 -10.29 6.00
CA ALA A 229 -15.42 -8.90 5.77
C ALA A 229 -16.37 -7.94 6.49
N CYS A 230 -17.69 -8.16 6.39
CA CYS A 230 -18.69 -7.38 7.12
C CYS A 230 -18.51 -7.51 8.64
N GLN A 231 -18.32 -8.72 9.16
CA GLN A 231 -18.15 -8.94 10.59
C GLN A 231 -16.94 -8.20 11.15
N VAL A 232 -15.77 -8.36 10.51
CA VAL A 232 -14.53 -7.71 10.95
C VAL A 232 -14.73 -6.20 10.99
N VAL A 233 -15.20 -5.60 9.90
CA VAL A 233 -15.37 -4.14 9.82
C VAL A 233 -16.39 -3.63 10.85
N MET A 234 -17.50 -4.34 11.05
CA MET A 234 -18.51 -3.95 12.04
C MET A 234 -18.01 -4.02 13.49
N GLN A 235 -17.02 -4.86 13.77
CA GLN A 235 -16.43 -5.02 15.11
C GLN A 235 -15.29 -4.02 15.41
N ARG A 236 -14.97 -3.10 14.49
CA ARG A 236 -13.90 -2.12 14.66
C ARG A 236 -14.44 -0.78 15.17
N PRO A 237 -14.38 -0.48 16.49
CA PRO A 237 -14.90 0.76 17.04
C PRO A 237 -14.12 2.00 16.58
N ASP A 238 -12.86 1.81 16.17
CA ASP A 238 -11.94 2.83 15.65
C ASP A 238 -12.30 3.34 14.24
N LEU A 239 -13.17 2.65 13.52
CA LEU A 239 -13.67 3.09 12.21
C LEU A 239 -14.90 4.00 12.35
N ASN A 240 -15.07 4.94 11.43
CA ASN A 240 -16.27 5.77 11.34
C ASN A 240 -17.52 4.87 11.12
N PRO A 241 -18.61 5.03 11.91
CA PRO A 241 -19.85 4.28 11.73
C PRO A 241 -20.41 4.30 10.31
N GLU A 242 -20.34 5.44 9.63
CA GLU A 242 -20.82 5.60 8.25
C GLU A 242 -19.98 4.78 7.27
N VAL A 243 -18.66 4.78 7.44
CA VAL A 243 -17.73 3.95 6.65
C VAL A 243 -18.03 2.47 6.83
N ARG A 244 -18.27 2.02 8.07
CA ARG A 244 -18.64 0.62 8.35
C ARG A 244 -19.95 0.24 7.65
N GLN A 245 -20.95 1.11 7.73
CA GLN A 245 -22.27 0.87 7.16
C GLN A 245 -22.23 0.85 5.64
N ASN A 246 -21.59 1.85 5.02
CA ASN A 246 -21.43 1.93 3.57
C ASN A 246 -20.68 0.71 3.01
N PHE A 247 -19.61 0.27 3.69
CA PHE A 247 -18.89 -0.93 3.28
C PHE A 247 -19.78 -2.19 3.33
N ARG A 248 -20.55 -2.38 4.40
CA ARG A 248 -21.50 -3.50 4.52
C ARG A 248 -22.51 -3.49 3.37
N ASP A 249 -23.01 -2.33 3.01
CA ASP A 249 -24.02 -2.18 1.96
C ASP A 249 -23.42 -2.49 0.59
N ILE A 250 -22.19 -2.01 0.32
CA ILE A 250 -21.43 -2.37 -0.89
C ILE A 250 -21.24 -3.88 -0.97
N VAL A 251 -20.75 -4.53 0.08
CA VAL A 251 -20.49 -5.98 0.11
C VAL A 251 -21.78 -6.77 -0.10
N THR A 252 -22.88 -6.35 0.50
CA THR A 252 -24.19 -7.01 0.35
C THR A 252 -24.72 -6.89 -1.07
N GLN A 253 -24.65 -5.70 -1.67
CA GLN A 253 -25.13 -5.42 -3.03
C GLN A 253 -24.27 -6.08 -4.12
N THR A 254 -23.02 -6.44 -3.80
CA THR A 254 -22.07 -7.01 -4.76
C THR A 254 -21.77 -8.48 -4.51
N ARG A 255 -22.51 -9.11 -3.57
CA ARG A 255 -22.35 -10.51 -3.20
C ARG A 255 -22.60 -11.43 -4.39
N ARG A 256 -21.65 -12.33 -4.64
CA ARG A 256 -21.76 -13.36 -5.68
C ARG A 256 -22.49 -14.60 -5.15
N PRO A 257 -23.28 -15.30 -5.98
CA PRO A 257 -23.74 -16.66 -5.67
C PRO A 257 -22.53 -17.57 -5.37
N GLY A 258 -22.64 -18.43 -4.36
CA GLY A 258 -21.57 -19.34 -3.96
C GLY A 258 -20.44 -18.72 -3.13
N ALA A 259 -20.53 -17.44 -2.74
CA ALA A 259 -19.58 -16.85 -1.80
C ALA A 259 -19.63 -17.58 -0.43
N SER A 260 -18.46 -17.81 0.15
CA SER A 260 -18.32 -18.57 1.40
C SER A 260 -18.96 -17.85 2.58
N SER A 261 -19.56 -18.61 3.49
CA SER A 261 -20.00 -18.13 4.80
C SER A 261 -18.90 -18.14 5.87
N GLY A 262 -17.75 -18.76 5.57
CA GLY A 262 -16.66 -18.95 6.52
C GLY A 262 -15.67 -17.79 6.58
N ARG A 263 -14.56 -18.03 7.28
CA ARG A 263 -13.41 -17.12 7.39
C ARG A 263 -12.31 -17.54 6.39
N PRO A 264 -11.58 -16.58 5.78
CA PRO A 264 -10.37 -16.91 5.04
C PRO A 264 -9.36 -17.67 5.90
N VAL A 265 -8.75 -18.71 5.35
CA VAL A 265 -7.62 -19.40 5.98
C VAL A 265 -6.36 -19.00 5.23
N VAL A 266 -5.52 -18.19 5.87
CA VAL A 266 -4.19 -17.84 5.37
C VAL A 266 -3.20 -18.81 6.00
N VAL A 267 -2.59 -19.68 5.21
CA VAL A 267 -1.60 -20.65 5.71
C VAL A 267 -0.29 -19.93 5.98
N ASP A 268 0.22 -20.07 7.21
CA ASP A 268 1.52 -19.52 7.60
C ASP A 268 2.67 -20.41 7.13
N ASN A 269 3.48 -19.94 6.18
CA ASN A 269 4.64 -20.68 5.68
C ASN A 269 5.85 -20.63 6.63
N SER A 270 5.72 -20.01 7.81
CA SER A 270 6.76 -20.03 8.85
C SER A 270 7.07 -21.44 9.39
N THR A 271 6.22 -22.43 9.10
CA THR A 271 6.42 -23.85 9.49
C THR A 271 6.94 -24.75 8.37
N ALA A 272 7.17 -24.22 7.16
CA ALA A 272 7.74 -25.00 6.05
C ALA A 272 9.28 -24.92 6.05
N ASN A 273 9.92 -25.38 7.13
CA ASN A 273 11.29 -25.88 7.04
C ASN A 273 11.33 -27.32 7.58
N PRO A 274 11.22 -28.33 6.71
CA PRO A 274 11.29 -29.74 7.12
C PRO A 274 12.69 -30.20 7.60
N ASP A 275 13.72 -29.37 7.51
CA ASP A 275 15.12 -29.79 7.74
C ASP A 275 15.74 -29.34 9.07
N ALA A 276 14.94 -28.92 10.07
CA ALA A 276 15.47 -28.55 11.39
C ALA A 276 15.49 -29.71 12.42
N THR A 277 15.15 -30.94 12.02
CA THR A 277 15.39 -32.16 12.82
C THR A 277 16.48 -33.00 12.19
N LEU A 278 17.73 -32.54 12.30
CA LEU A 278 18.94 -33.37 12.35
C LEU A 278 20.15 -32.47 12.66
N ARG A 279 20.63 -32.56 13.90
CA ARG A 279 21.92 -32.12 14.50
C ARG A 279 21.76 -31.25 15.73
N ARG A 280 21.51 -31.89 16.88
CA ARG A 280 22.55 -32.16 17.88
C ARG A 280 22.02 -33.22 18.86
#